data_AF-A0A849Q7D9-F1
#
_entry.id   AF-A0A849Q7D9-F1
#
_cell.length_a   1.000
_cell.length_b   1.000
_cell.length_c   1.000
_cell.angle_alpha   90.00
_cell.angle_beta   90.00
_cell.angle_gamma   90.00
#
_symmetry.space_group_name_H-M   'P 1'
#
loop_
_entity.id
_entity.type
_entity.pdbx_description
1 polymer ?
#
loop_
_entity_poly.entity_id
_entity_poly.type
_entity_poly.pdbx_seq_one_letter_code
_entity_poly.pdbx_strand_id
1 'polypeptide(L)'
;MGYSGSGYILVSRGSRAVESRRLAHTRLQAHEEVPYDLLAWWDKLYISVQPSRRPVTLLDEARKGTTPEIEEVAKAEGVDAERLRRSVAKGRTVIPRNVAGRARPLGIGEGLRVKVNANVGSSKDRASLEDEVRKAKVAVEVGAHTVMDLSTGGDIDAIRRAIIEALDVPIGTVPIYQAGVQAARESTIVEMTPEDMLGGIEAHARDGVDFVTVHCGITRQSVERLQRQGRVTGVVSRGGSFLVAWILHNDQENPLYSQFDQLLDIAREHDITLSLGDGLRPGSLADATDRAQIQEMLILGELVERCWDAGVQVMVEGPGHIPIHEIEANVRMQKAVCKGAPFYVLGPIVTDLAPGYDHITGAIGGALAAWAGADYLCYVTPTEHIGLPGVEDVREGVVASLIAAHAADLTRGIDADRDLAMAEARKALDWDRMFDLSLDSRKAREMRAACNPEEEDACSMCGDLCALRMVEQALDRKGD
;
A
#
# COMPACT_ATOMS: atom_id res chain seq x y z
N MET A 1 39.56 37.19 -40.71
CA MET A 1 39.15 38.59 -40.46
C MET A 1 39.37 38.87 -38.99
N GLY A 2 40.07 39.96 -38.67
CA GLY A 2 40.71 40.19 -37.35
C GLY A 2 39.98 41.10 -36.38
N TYR A 3 40.77 41.53 -35.38
CA TYR A 3 40.56 42.58 -34.35
C TYR A 3 39.58 42.23 -33.21
N SER A 4 39.99 42.10 -31.93
CA SER A 4 40.67 42.97 -30.94
C SER A 4 39.67 43.54 -29.92
N GLY A 5 39.95 43.50 -28.62
CA GLY A 5 39.17 44.28 -27.64
C GLY A 5 39.32 43.85 -26.19
N SER A 6 40.18 44.57 -25.47
CA SER A 6 40.47 44.52 -24.03
C SER A 6 39.33 45.06 -23.16
N GLY A 7 39.27 44.68 -21.88
CA GLY A 7 38.42 45.37 -20.89
C GLY A 7 38.49 44.82 -19.46
N TYR A 8 39.42 45.34 -18.66
CA TYR A 8 39.46 45.23 -17.20
C TYR A 8 38.51 46.25 -16.56
N ILE A 9 37.80 45.90 -15.48
CA ILE A 9 37.26 46.88 -14.53
C ILE A 9 37.58 46.44 -13.09
N LEU A 10 38.31 47.32 -12.40
CA LEU A 10 38.58 47.33 -10.97
C LEU A 10 37.32 47.66 -10.17
N VAL A 11 37.13 47.02 -9.01
CA VAL A 11 36.32 47.56 -7.90
C VAL A 11 37.26 47.93 -6.76
N SER A 12 37.14 49.19 -6.33
CA SER A 12 38.04 49.89 -5.42
C SER A 12 37.74 49.62 -3.94
N ARG A 13 38.80 49.76 -3.15
CA ARG A 13 38.87 49.69 -1.69
C ARG A 13 38.13 50.85 -1.01
N GLY A 14 37.50 50.56 0.12
CA GLY A 14 37.01 51.57 1.07
C GLY A 14 37.25 51.13 2.53
N SER A 15 38.45 51.38 3.04
CA SER A 15 38.81 51.24 4.45
C SER A 15 38.69 52.60 5.15
N ARG A 16 37.82 52.72 6.16
CA ARG A 16 37.83 53.86 7.10
C ARG A 16 38.17 53.36 8.50
N ALA A 17 39.29 53.86 9.01
CA ALA A 17 39.73 53.73 10.38
C ALA A 17 38.81 54.54 11.31
N VAL A 18 38.51 53.99 12.48
CA VAL A 18 37.79 54.66 13.56
C VAL A 18 38.81 54.99 14.66
N GLU A 19 39.02 56.30 14.86
CA GLU A 19 39.80 56.87 15.96
C GLU A 19 39.03 56.83 17.28
N SER A 20 39.74 56.48 18.33
CA SER A 20 39.31 56.46 19.73
C SER A 20 39.13 57.87 20.30
N ARG A 21 37.99 58.15 20.95
CA ARG A 21 37.86 59.26 21.92
C ARG A 21 37.36 58.72 23.26
N ARG A 22 38.17 58.92 24.29
CA ARG A 22 37.80 58.83 25.72
C ARG A 22 36.92 60.03 26.09
N LEU A 23 35.84 59.79 26.83
CA LEU A 23 35.20 60.76 27.72
C LEU A 23 34.74 60.06 29.00
N ALA A 24 34.83 60.78 30.12
CA ALA A 24 34.79 60.30 31.49
C ALA A 24 33.42 60.53 32.17
N HIS A 25 33.26 59.84 33.33
CA HIS A 25 32.28 60.02 34.41
C HIS A 25 30.81 59.63 34.08
N THR A 26 30.09 58.86 34.91
CA THR A 26 29.71 59.19 36.30
C THR A 26 29.14 57.95 37.01
N ARG A 27 29.39 57.82 38.32
CA ARG A 27 28.77 56.82 39.22
C ARG A 27 27.28 57.11 39.41
N LEU A 28 26.44 56.07 39.36
CA LEU A 28 25.14 56.02 40.02
C LEU A 28 25.00 54.66 40.71
N GLN A 29 24.81 54.69 42.02
CA GLN A 29 24.40 53.55 42.84
C GLN A 29 22.90 53.30 42.64
N ALA A 30 22.51 52.03 42.52
CA ALA A 30 21.17 51.58 42.86
C ALA A 30 21.28 50.18 43.48
N HIS A 31 20.76 50.08 44.72
CA HIS A 31 20.49 48.84 45.43
C HIS A 31 19.39 48.06 44.72
N GLU A 32 19.53 46.74 44.61
CA GLU A 32 18.52 45.76 45.02
C GLU A 32 19.13 44.35 44.91
N GLU A 33 19.20 43.66 46.05
CA GLU A 33 19.64 42.26 46.14
C GLU A 33 18.54 41.36 45.56
N VAL A 34 18.84 40.69 44.44
CA VAL A 34 18.05 39.56 43.95
C VAL A 34 18.55 38.30 44.66
N PRO A 35 17.71 37.54 45.40
CA PRO A 35 18.16 36.29 45.98
C PRO A 35 18.36 35.27 44.85
N TYR A 36 19.61 34.87 44.66
CA TYR A 36 19.99 33.74 43.82
C TYR A 36 19.49 32.44 44.47
N ASP A 37 18.45 31.84 43.89
CA ASP A 37 18.32 30.38 43.86
C ASP A 37 17.88 29.94 42.46
N LEU A 38 18.82 30.04 41.52
CA LEU A 38 18.65 29.51 40.17
C LEU A 38 18.56 27.97 40.19
N LEU A 39 19.10 27.28 41.18
CA LEU A 39 19.06 25.81 41.22
C LEU A 39 17.65 25.29 41.57
N ALA A 40 16.95 25.90 42.52
CA ALA A 40 15.58 25.50 42.86
C ALA A 40 14.53 25.84 41.79
N TRP A 41 14.80 26.83 40.92
CA TRP A 41 13.96 27.15 39.77
C TRP A 41 14.17 26.17 38.61
N TRP A 42 15.41 25.73 38.38
CA TRP A 42 15.72 24.72 37.39
C TRP A 42 15.17 23.35 37.76
N ASP A 43 15.26 22.92 39.03
CA ASP A 43 14.68 21.64 39.46
C ASP A 43 13.14 21.61 39.36
N LYS A 44 12.46 22.76 39.51
CA LYS A 44 11.00 22.85 39.32
C LYS A 44 10.57 22.88 37.84
N LEU A 45 11.41 23.38 36.94
CA LEU A 45 11.17 23.29 35.49
C LEU A 45 11.57 21.92 34.91
N TYR A 46 12.54 21.23 35.51
CA TYR A 46 12.99 19.91 35.07
C TYR A 46 12.05 18.77 35.50
N ILE A 47 11.16 19.02 36.49
CA ILE A 47 10.21 18.03 37.01
C ILE A 47 8.85 18.02 36.27
N SER A 48 8.56 18.96 35.36
CA SER A 48 7.24 19.01 34.68
C SER A 48 7.24 18.87 33.15
N VAL A 49 8.35 18.43 32.54
CA VAL A 49 8.33 17.87 31.18
C VAL A 49 9.01 16.51 31.24
N GLN A 50 8.31 15.52 31.80
CA GLN A 50 8.57 14.15 31.39
C GLN A 50 8.39 14.15 29.87
N PRO A 51 9.41 13.83 29.04
CA PRO A 51 9.16 13.60 27.63
C PRO A 51 8.04 12.58 27.58
N SER A 52 6.90 12.94 26.99
CA SER A 52 5.81 11.99 26.78
C SER A 52 6.46 10.76 26.15
N ARG A 53 6.36 9.63 26.86
CA ARG A 53 7.06 8.42 26.44
C ARG A 53 6.43 8.05 25.11
N ARG A 54 7.14 8.31 24.01
CA ARG A 54 6.63 8.08 22.66
C ARG A 54 6.01 6.66 22.59
N PRO A 55 4.78 6.51 22.10
CA PRO A 55 4.10 5.21 22.00
C PRO A 55 5.01 4.17 21.33
N VAL A 56 5.10 2.94 21.84
CA VAL A 56 6.03 1.93 21.31
C VAL A 56 5.31 1.14 20.21
N THR A 57 5.87 1.14 19.01
CA THR A 57 5.33 0.46 17.83
C THR A 57 5.92 -0.94 17.67
N LEU A 58 5.28 -1.77 16.86
CA LEU A 58 5.82 -3.09 16.52
C LEU A 58 7.22 -3.01 15.89
N LEU A 59 7.49 -1.98 15.08
CA LEU A 59 8.82 -1.76 14.49
C LEU A 59 9.89 -1.51 15.57
N ASP A 60 9.57 -0.73 16.60
CA ASP A 60 10.46 -0.47 17.73
C ASP A 60 10.68 -1.71 18.61
N GLU A 61 9.66 -2.56 18.74
CA GLU A 61 9.76 -3.84 19.43
C GLU A 61 10.63 -4.82 18.65
N ALA A 62 10.40 -4.94 17.34
CA ALA A 62 11.18 -5.78 16.44
C ALA A 62 12.67 -5.42 16.45
N ARG A 63 13.02 -4.14 16.62
CA ARG A 63 14.42 -3.68 16.77
C ARG A 63 15.08 -4.18 18.05
N LYS A 64 14.32 -4.51 19.09
CA LYS A 64 14.81 -5.01 20.38
C LYS A 64 14.81 -6.53 20.46
N GLY A 65 13.84 -7.20 19.84
CA GLY A 65 13.70 -8.64 19.91
C GLY A 65 12.49 -9.16 19.14
N THR A 66 12.31 -10.47 19.15
CA THR A 66 11.16 -11.13 18.52
C THR A 66 9.91 -10.91 19.36
N THR A 67 8.80 -10.54 18.72
CA THR A 67 7.49 -10.37 19.36
C THR A 67 6.57 -11.56 19.06
N PRO A 68 5.49 -11.78 19.82
CA PRO A 68 4.52 -12.83 19.53
C PRO A 68 3.92 -12.73 18.13
N GLU A 69 3.65 -11.51 17.64
CA GLU A 69 3.13 -11.27 16.28
C GLU A 69 4.12 -11.78 15.22
N ILE A 70 5.42 -11.56 15.43
CA ILE A 70 6.46 -12.05 14.53
C ILE A 70 6.56 -13.59 14.59
N GLU A 71 6.43 -14.21 15.76
CA GLU A 71 6.42 -15.67 15.89
C GLU A 71 5.22 -16.29 15.17
N GLU A 72 4.04 -15.67 15.28
CA GLU A 72 2.83 -16.12 14.61
C GLU A 72 2.98 -16.05 13.09
N VAL A 73 3.44 -14.91 12.55
CA VAL A 73 3.70 -14.76 11.12
C VAL A 73 4.78 -15.72 10.64
N ALA A 74 5.87 -15.89 11.40
CA ALA A 74 6.95 -16.80 11.03
C ALA A 74 6.44 -18.24 10.91
N LYS A 75 5.60 -18.67 11.84
CA LYS A 75 4.96 -19.99 11.83
C LYS A 75 4.01 -20.14 10.64
N ALA A 76 3.16 -19.15 10.38
CA ALA A 76 2.22 -19.18 9.26
C ALA A 76 2.94 -19.23 7.90
N GLU A 77 4.06 -18.54 7.78
CA GLU A 77 4.85 -18.48 6.55
C GLU A 77 5.83 -19.65 6.39
N GLY A 78 6.13 -20.39 7.47
CA GLY A 78 7.13 -21.46 7.47
C GLY A 78 8.57 -20.93 7.42
N VAL A 79 8.83 -19.78 8.03
CA VAL A 79 10.16 -19.12 8.03
C VAL A 79 10.74 -18.99 9.43
N ASP A 80 12.05 -18.76 9.53
CA ASP A 80 12.73 -18.50 10.80
C ASP A 80 12.29 -17.16 11.42
N ALA A 81 11.86 -17.19 12.68
CA ALA A 81 11.33 -16.02 13.38
C ALA A 81 12.37 -14.91 13.56
N GLU A 82 13.64 -15.25 13.79
CA GLU A 82 14.71 -14.26 13.96
C GLU A 82 15.12 -13.64 12.61
N ARG A 83 15.05 -14.39 11.50
CA ARG A 83 15.15 -13.85 10.13
C ARG A 83 13.99 -12.89 9.84
N LEU A 84 12.76 -13.26 10.17
CA LEU A 84 11.60 -12.39 9.96
C LEU A 84 11.71 -11.12 10.81
N ARG A 85 12.04 -11.23 12.09
CA ARG A 85 12.28 -10.09 12.97
C ARG A 85 13.32 -9.13 12.42
N ARG A 86 14.45 -9.64 11.89
CA ARG A 86 15.45 -8.80 11.21
C ARG A 86 14.89 -8.06 10.00
N SER A 87 13.99 -8.69 9.25
CA SER A 87 13.34 -8.06 8.10
C SER A 87 12.42 -6.93 8.54
N VAL A 88 11.58 -7.19 9.55
CA VAL A 88 10.68 -6.19 10.15
C VAL A 88 11.49 -5.02 10.75
N ALA A 89 12.52 -5.29 11.54
CA ALA A 89 13.36 -4.26 12.16
C ALA A 89 14.10 -3.36 11.16
N LYS A 90 14.32 -3.86 9.93
CA LYS A 90 14.90 -3.11 8.80
C LYS A 90 13.86 -2.45 7.91
N GLY A 91 12.56 -2.64 8.18
CA GLY A 91 11.47 -2.10 7.39
C GLY A 91 11.24 -2.79 6.03
N ARG A 92 11.82 -3.97 5.80
CA ARG A 92 11.64 -4.76 4.57
C ARG A 92 10.43 -5.69 4.60
N THR A 93 9.83 -5.82 5.78
CA THR A 93 8.57 -6.50 6.01
C THR A 93 7.75 -5.64 6.95
N VAL A 94 6.47 -5.49 6.67
CA VAL A 94 5.51 -4.89 7.60
C VAL A 94 4.58 -5.98 8.13
N ILE A 95 4.10 -5.79 9.35
CA ILE A 95 2.97 -6.52 9.92
C ILE A 95 1.94 -5.45 10.29
N PRO A 96 0.98 -5.14 9.40
CA PRO A 96 -0.04 -4.13 9.67
C PRO A 96 -0.81 -4.48 10.94
N ARG A 97 -0.88 -3.53 11.85
CA ARG A 97 -1.45 -3.70 13.17
C ARG A 97 -1.93 -2.35 13.66
N ASN A 98 -3.15 -2.30 14.16
CA ASN A 98 -3.60 -1.18 14.98
C ASN A 98 -3.77 -1.64 16.44
N VAL A 99 -3.43 -0.79 17.41
CA VAL A 99 -3.66 -1.07 18.84
C VAL A 99 -5.15 -1.26 19.20
N ALA A 100 -6.05 -0.66 18.43
CA ALA A 100 -7.50 -0.85 18.49
C ALA A 100 -8.02 -1.88 17.46
N GLY A 101 -7.13 -2.40 16.61
CA GLY A 101 -7.44 -3.38 15.58
C GLY A 101 -7.71 -4.77 16.13
N ARG A 102 -8.22 -5.65 15.26
CA ARG A 102 -8.60 -7.04 15.59
C ARG A 102 -7.99 -8.07 14.65
N ALA A 103 -7.21 -7.60 13.66
CA ALA A 103 -6.62 -8.44 12.65
C ALA A 103 -5.63 -9.43 13.27
N ARG A 104 -5.63 -10.66 12.75
CA ARG A 104 -4.54 -11.60 13.00
C ARG A 104 -3.25 -11.07 12.36
N PRO A 105 -2.09 -11.26 13.00
CA PRO A 105 -0.81 -10.87 12.43
C PRO A 105 -0.59 -11.40 11.02
N LEU A 106 -0.28 -10.52 10.08
CA LEU A 106 0.00 -10.85 8.67
C LEU A 106 1.28 -10.14 8.22
N GLY A 107 2.29 -10.90 7.77
CA GLY A 107 3.51 -10.34 7.22
C GLY A 107 3.40 -10.01 5.73
N ILE A 108 3.85 -8.81 5.34
CA ILE A 108 3.94 -8.37 3.94
C ILE A 108 5.38 -7.94 3.67
N GLY A 109 6.09 -8.62 2.78
CA GLY A 109 7.44 -8.22 2.38
C GLY A 109 8.30 -9.34 1.81
N GLU A 110 9.56 -8.99 1.56
CA GLU A 110 10.49 -9.81 0.79
C GLU A 110 10.71 -11.18 1.43
N GLY A 111 10.55 -12.25 0.64
CA GLY A 111 10.78 -13.62 1.08
C GLY A 111 9.61 -14.30 1.81
N LEU A 112 8.47 -13.63 1.96
CA LEU A 112 7.20 -14.24 2.35
C LEU A 112 6.35 -14.56 1.11
N ARG A 113 5.24 -15.31 1.28
CA ARG A 113 4.23 -15.47 0.21
C ARG A 113 3.73 -14.10 -0.27
N VAL A 114 3.46 -13.97 -1.56
CA VAL A 114 2.85 -12.73 -2.07
C VAL A 114 1.43 -12.58 -1.54
N LYS A 115 1.09 -11.39 -1.05
CA LYS A 115 -0.22 -11.10 -0.46
C LYS A 115 -1.16 -10.50 -1.49
N VAL A 116 -2.47 -10.65 -1.25
CA VAL A 116 -3.53 -10.15 -2.13
C VAL A 116 -4.53 -9.34 -1.33
N ASN A 117 -4.79 -8.11 -1.77
CA ASN A 117 -5.81 -7.23 -1.22
C ASN A 117 -7.08 -7.24 -2.07
N ALA A 118 -8.23 -7.19 -1.41
CA ALA A 118 -9.52 -6.89 -2.05
C ALA A 118 -10.03 -5.51 -1.64
N ASN A 119 -10.43 -4.70 -2.62
CA ASN A 119 -11.11 -3.44 -2.37
C ASN A 119 -12.63 -3.62 -2.37
N VAL A 120 -13.27 -3.22 -1.28
CA VAL A 120 -14.72 -3.01 -1.22
C VAL A 120 -15.00 -1.53 -1.07
N GLY A 121 -16.26 -1.13 -1.08
CA GLY A 121 -16.65 0.25 -0.88
C GLY A 121 -17.95 0.62 -1.57
N SER A 122 -18.70 1.48 -0.90
CA SER A 122 -19.90 2.11 -1.43
C SER A 122 -19.59 3.30 -2.34
N SER A 123 -20.57 3.69 -3.15
CA SER A 123 -20.59 4.99 -3.83
C SER A 123 -21.89 5.73 -3.53
N LYS A 124 -21.98 6.98 -4.00
CA LYS A 124 -23.20 7.78 -3.92
C LYS A 124 -24.41 7.06 -4.56
N ASP A 125 -24.18 6.28 -5.61
CA ASP A 125 -25.24 5.62 -6.37
C ASP A 125 -25.63 4.25 -5.80
N ARG A 126 -24.72 3.61 -5.06
CA ARG A 126 -24.95 2.32 -4.38
C ARG A 126 -24.26 2.30 -3.04
N ALA A 127 -25.03 2.52 -1.97
CA ALA A 127 -24.56 2.47 -0.59
C ALA A 127 -25.43 1.52 0.24
N SER A 128 -25.00 0.26 0.34
CA SER A 128 -25.62 -0.75 1.20
C SER A 128 -24.55 -1.34 2.11
N LEU A 129 -24.70 -1.12 3.43
CA LEU A 129 -23.79 -1.67 4.43
C LEU A 129 -23.75 -3.19 4.37
N GLU A 130 -24.92 -3.83 4.21
CA GLU A 130 -25.02 -5.29 4.12
C GLU A 130 -24.29 -5.82 2.88
N ASP A 131 -24.38 -5.13 1.74
CA ASP A 131 -23.67 -5.51 0.51
C ASP A 131 -22.15 -5.38 0.70
N GLU A 132 -21.66 -4.30 1.31
CA GLU A 132 -20.23 -4.09 1.53
C GLU A 132 -19.65 -5.14 2.48
N VAL A 133 -20.34 -5.42 3.60
CA VAL A 133 -19.94 -6.49 4.52
C VAL A 133 -19.97 -7.85 3.83
N ARG A 134 -20.98 -8.12 2.98
CA ARG A 134 -21.05 -9.38 2.22
C ARG A 134 -19.89 -9.51 1.24
N LYS A 135 -19.57 -8.46 0.49
CA LYS A 135 -18.42 -8.45 -0.43
C LYS A 135 -17.11 -8.69 0.32
N ALA A 136 -16.92 -8.02 1.46
CA ALA A 136 -15.73 -8.17 2.29
C ALA A 136 -15.57 -9.60 2.83
N LYS A 137 -16.66 -10.21 3.31
CA LYS A 137 -16.67 -11.61 3.75
C LYS A 137 -16.34 -12.58 2.63
N VAL A 138 -16.94 -12.41 1.45
CA VAL A 138 -16.66 -13.28 0.29
C VAL A 138 -15.21 -13.13 -0.18
N ALA A 139 -14.65 -11.92 -0.15
CA ALA A 139 -13.24 -11.74 -0.49
C ALA A 139 -12.31 -12.58 0.41
N VAL A 140 -12.53 -12.53 1.73
CA VAL A 140 -11.72 -13.30 2.70
C VAL A 140 -12.02 -14.80 2.64
N GLU A 141 -13.28 -15.20 2.46
CA GLU A 141 -13.67 -16.61 2.25
C GLU A 141 -12.91 -17.26 1.09
N VAL A 142 -12.69 -16.50 0.01
CA VAL A 142 -12.00 -16.95 -1.20
C VAL A 142 -10.47 -16.90 -1.05
N GLY A 143 -9.96 -16.14 -0.07
CA GLY A 143 -8.53 -16.11 0.28
C GLY A 143 -7.84 -14.75 0.14
N ALA A 144 -8.59 -13.64 0.05
CA ALA A 144 -7.98 -12.32 0.20
C ALA A 144 -7.30 -12.19 1.57
N HIS A 145 -6.06 -11.70 1.57
CA HIS A 145 -5.23 -11.60 2.79
C HIS A 145 -5.55 -10.34 3.59
N THR A 146 -6.07 -9.32 2.93
CA THR A 146 -6.46 -8.03 3.50
C THR A 146 -7.68 -7.50 2.76
N VAL A 147 -8.39 -6.56 3.37
CA VAL A 147 -9.50 -5.84 2.71
C VAL A 147 -9.29 -4.34 2.89
N MET A 148 -9.51 -3.56 1.84
CA MET A 148 -9.61 -2.10 1.95
C MET A 148 -11.05 -1.62 1.79
N ASP A 149 -11.50 -0.77 2.70
CA ASP A 149 -12.74 -0.03 2.56
C ASP A 149 -12.49 1.31 1.85
N LEU A 150 -12.99 1.41 0.61
CA LEU A 150 -12.89 2.58 -0.25
C LEU A 150 -14.22 3.32 -0.39
N SER A 151 -15.11 3.16 0.59
CA SER A 151 -16.44 3.77 0.61
C SER A 151 -16.40 5.29 0.45
N THR A 152 -17.30 5.78 -0.40
CA THR A 152 -17.49 7.22 -0.69
C THR A 152 -18.95 7.65 -0.60
N GLY A 153 -19.87 6.71 -0.32
CA GLY A 153 -21.30 6.95 -0.22
C GLY A 153 -21.93 6.38 1.05
N GLY A 154 -23.12 6.88 1.38
CA GLY A 154 -23.83 6.48 2.59
C GLY A 154 -23.12 6.92 3.87
N ASP A 155 -23.26 6.09 4.92
CA ASP A 155 -22.60 6.24 6.21
C ASP A 155 -21.26 5.48 6.20
N ILE A 156 -20.21 6.17 5.77
CA ILE A 156 -18.85 5.60 5.62
C ILE A 156 -18.34 5.08 6.97
N ASP A 157 -18.64 5.79 8.07
CA ASP A 157 -18.21 5.41 9.41
C ASP A 157 -18.88 4.09 9.84
N ALA A 158 -20.18 3.94 9.61
CA ALA A 158 -20.90 2.72 9.94
C ALA A 158 -20.44 1.53 9.08
N ILE A 159 -20.21 1.75 7.77
CA ILE A 159 -19.71 0.71 6.86
C ILE A 159 -18.33 0.23 7.30
N ARG A 160 -17.39 1.15 7.53
CA ARG A 160 -16.03 0.84 7.97
C ARG A 160 -16.03 0.02 9.25
N ARG A 161 -16.75 0.49 10.29
CA ARG A 161 -16.83 -0.25 11.56
C ARG A 161 -17.48 -1.62 11.41
N ALA A 162 -18.48 -1.76 10.55
CA ALA A 162 -19.12 -3.05 10.29
C ALA A 162 -18.18 -4.03 9.59
N ILE A 163 -17.32 -3.56 8.69
CA ILE A 163 -16.29 -4.40 8.04
C ILE A 163 -15.22 -4.82 9.05
N ILE A 164 -14.72 -3.90 9.87
CA ILE A 164 -13.72 -4.18 10.93
C ILE A 164 -14.27 -5.21 11.94
N GLU A 165 -15.54 -5.10 12.32
CA GLU A 165 -16.19 -6.07 13.23
C GLU A 165 -16.37 -7.45 12.58
N ALA A 166 -16.56 -7.50 11.26
CA ALA A 166 -16.93 -8.72 10.54
C ALA A 166 -15.74 -9.62 10.18
N LEU A 167 -14.51 -9.11 10.21
CA LEU A 167 -13.32 -9.76 9.67
C LEU A 167 -12.18 -9.82 10.68
N ASP A 168 -11.27 -10.78 10.48
CA ASP A 168 -10.07 -10.99 11.29
C ASP A 168 -8.77 -10.83 10.48
N VAL A 169 -8.85 -10.15 9.33
CA VAL A 169 -7.73 -9.80 8.45
C VAL A 169 -7.43 -8.30 8.54
N PRO A 170 -6.20 -7.84 8.21
CA PRO A 170 -5.89 -6.43 8.21
C PRO A 170 -6.82 -5.60 7.32
N ILE A 171 -7.32 -4.49 7.87
CA ILE A 171 -8.20 -3.56 7.17
C ILE A 171 -7.45 -2.30 6.80
N GLY A 172 -7.52 -1.93 5.52
CA GLY A 172 -6.98 -0.68 4.99
C GLY A 172 -8.04 0.33 4.60
N THR A 173 -7.67 1.61 4.53
CA THR A 173 -8.56 2.67 4.02
C THR A 173 -7.79 3.75 3.29
N VAL A 174 -8.52 4.65 2.62
CA VAL A 174 -7.97 5.87 2.00
C VAL A 174 -8.68 7.09 2.63
N PRO A 175 -8.23 7.59 3.80
CA PRO A 175 -9.01 8.57 4.60
C PRO A 175 -9.38 9.87 3.87
N ILE A 176 -8.55 10.30 2.91
CA ILE A 176 -8.83 11.50 2.11
C ILE A 176 -10.11 11.38 1.27
N TYR A 177 -10.61 10.15 1.03
CA TYR A 177 -11.89 9.95 0.36
C TYR A 177 -13.05 10.45 1.21
N GLN A 178 -13.06 10.10 2.49
CA GLN A 178 -14.07 10.56 3.42
C GLN A 178 -13.97 12.06 3.66
N ALA A 179 -12.76 12.59 3.89
CA ALA A 179 -12.54 14.04 4.03
C ALA A 179 -13.04 14.81 2.81
N GLY A 180 -12.73 14.33 1.59
CA GLY A 180 -13.18 14.95 0.35
C GLY A 180 -14.69 14.89 0.14
N VAL A 181 -15.34 13.77 0.50
CA VAL A 181 -16.80 13.63 0.45
C VAL A 181 -17.48 14.55 1.46
N GLN A 182 -16.94 14.69 2.67
CA GLN A 182 -17.46 15.59 3.69
C GLN A 182 -17.32 17.05 3.26
N ALA A 183 -16.14 17.48 2.80
CA ALA A 183 -15.92 18.82 2.27
C ALA A 183 -16.83 19.13 1.07
N ALA A 184 -17.05 18.17 0.16
CA ALA A 184 -17.95 18.34 -0.98
C ALA A 184 -19.45 18.39 -0.61
N ARG A 185 -19.84 17.98 0.60
CA ARG A 185 -21.21 18.17 1.11
C ARG A 185 -21.43 19.60 1.63
N GLU A 186 -20.38 20.22 2.15
CA GLU A 186 -20.45 21.55 2.75
C GLU A 186 -20.10 22.67 1.75
N SER A 187 -19.11 22.42 0.88
CA SER A 187 -18.65 23.34 -0.16
C SER A 187 -18.08 22.56 -1.35
N THR A 188 -16.77 22.60 -1.55
CA THR A 188 -16.08 21.91 -2.64
C THR A 188 -14.88 21.14 -2.10
N ILE A 189 -14.43 20.13 -2.83
CA ILE A 189 -13.35 19.26 -2.38
C ILE A 189 -12.02 19.98 -2.12
N VAL A 190 -11.80 21.10 -2.80
CA VAL A 190 -10.57 21.90 -2.67
C VAL A 190 -10.54 22.76 -1.40
N GLU A 191 -11.65 22.82 -0.65
CA GLU A 191 -11.77 23.53 0.62
C GLU A 191 -11.44 22.65 1.84
N MET A 192 -11.02 21.39 1.64
CA MET A 192 -10.51 20.56 2.73
C MET A 192 -9.37 21.28 3.47
N THR A 193 -9.43 21.32 4.79
CA THR A 193 -8.35 21.86 5.62
C THR A 193 -7.31 20.76 5.93
N PRO A 194 -6.07 21.13 6.31
CA PRO A 194 -5.12 20.17 6.87
C PRO A 194 -5.70 19.35 8.04
N GLU A 195 -6.52 19.98 8.88
CA GLU A 195 -7.20 19.37 10.01
C GLU A 195 -8.22 18.32 9.56
N ASP A 196 -8.96 18.56 8.47
CA ASP A 196 -9.86 17.54 7.89
C ASP A 196 -9.09 16.32 7.39
N MET A 197 -7.93 16.53 6.76
CA MET A 197 -7.11 15.44 6.22
C MET A 197 -6.47 14.60 7.34
N LEU A 198 -5.77 15.25 8.28
CA LEU A 198 -5.07 14.57 9.38
C LEU A 198 -6.06 14.00 10.41
N GLY A 199 -7.10 14.78 10.76
CA GLY A 199 -8.16 14.33 11.66
C GLY A 199 -8.97 13.17 11.09
N GLY A 200 -9.19 13.12 9.77
CA GLY A 200 -9.79 11.97 9.10
C GLY A 200 -8.93 10.70 9.22
N ILE A 201 -7.60 10.82 9.07
CA ILE A 201 -6.67 9.70 9.26
C ILE A 201 -6.73 9.19 10.70
N GLU A 202 -6.69 10.10 11.68
CA GLU A 202 -6.78 9.74 13.10
C GLU A 202 -8.14 9.09 13.44
N ALA A 203 -9.25 9.57 12.87
CA ALA A 203 -10.57 8.98 13.09
C ALA A 203 -10.63 7.52 12.58
N HIS A 204 -10.07 7.24 11.42
CA HIS A 204 -9.95 5.87 10.90
C HIS A 204 -9.05 5.00 11.79
N ALA A 205 -7.95 5.56 12.28
CA ALA A 205 -7.06 4.86 13.19
C ALA A 205 -7.77 4.51 14.51
N ARG A 206 -8.60 5.41 15.06
CA ARG A 206 -9.40 5.14 16.28
C ARG A 206 -10.44 4.04 16.07
N ASP A 207 -10.98 3.89 14.87
CA ASP A 207 -11.91 2.80 14.53
C ASP A 207 -11.22 1.43 14.42
N GLY A 208 -9.88 1.38 14.39
CA GLY A 208 -9.11 0.13 14.35
C GLY A 208 -8.59 -0.26 12.96
N VAL A 209 -8.49 0.69 12.01
CA VAL A 209 -7.88 0.45 10.69
C VAL A 209 -6.38 0.16 10.83
N ASP A 210 -5.88 -0.94 10.24
CA ASP A 210 -4.50 -1.41 10.40
C ASP A 210 -3.49 -0.69 9.50
N PHE A 211 -3.93 -0.20 8.34
CA PHE A 211 -3.10 0.61 7.44
C PHE A 211 -3.88 1.67 6.68
N VAL A 212 -3.23 2.78 6.36
CA VAL A 212 -3.87 3.90 5.65
C VAL A 212 -3.07 4.28 4.41
N THR A 213 -3.76 4.44 3.28
CA THR A 213 -3.17 5.02 2.08
C THR A 213 -3.14 6.53 2.19
N VAL A 214 -1.93 7.09 2.11
CA VAL A 214 -1.65 8.53 2.20
C VAL A 214 -0.84 9.00 1.01
N HIS A 215 -1.38 9.96 0.27
CA HIS A 215 -0.82 10.42 -1.01
C HIS A 215 0.19 11.55 -0.79
N CYS A 216 1.22 11.28 0.02
CA CYS A 216 2.22 12.27 0.43
C CYS A 216 3.22 12.62 -0.69
N GLY A 217 3.31 11.81 -1.75
CA GLY A 217 4.20 12.04 -2.89
C GLY A 217 3.69 13.09 -3.89
N ILE A 218 2.44 13.53 -3.75
CA ILE A 218 1.88 14.64 -4.52
C ILE A 218 2.37 15.95 -3.92
N THR A 219 3.34 16.58 -4.57
CA THR A 219 3.92 17.86 -4.16
C THR A 219 3.67 18.90 -5.22
N ARG A 220 3.79 20.20 -4.88
CA ARG A 220 3.75 21.27 -5.89
C ARG A 220 4.70 20.99 -7.05
N GLN A 221 5.90 20.50 -6.75
CA GLN A 221 6.90 20.18 -7.75
C GLN A 221 6.48 19.02 -8.66
N SER A 222 5.83 17.97 -8.14
CA SER A 222 5.36 16.85 -8.96
C SER A 222 4.14 17.24 -9.81
N VAL A 223 3.27 18.11 -9.29
CA VAL A 223 2.18 18.73 -10.05
C VAL A 223 2.71 19.60 -11.19
N GLU A 224 3.69 20.47 -10.93
CA GLU A 224 4.32 21.28 -11.98
C GLU A 224 4.95 20.41 -13.07
N ARG A 225 5.60 19.30 -12.69
CA ARG A 225 6.18 18.37 -13.66
C ARG A 225 5.11 17.73 -14.51
N LEU A 226 4.04 17.22 -13.89
CA LEU A 226 2.87 16.66 -14.57
C LEU A 226 2.29 17.65 -15.59
N GLN A 227 2.08 18.91 -15.19
CA GLN A 227 1.52 19.95 -16.08
C GLN A 227 2.41 20.23 -17.29
N ARG A 228 3.75 20.25 -17.11
CA ARG A 228 4.69 20.50 -18.19
C ARG A 228 4.80 19.34 -19.17
N GLN A 229 4.64 18.10 -18.70
CA GLN A 229 4.73 16.93 -19.57
C GLN A 229 3.43 16.60 -20.29
N GLY A 230 2.27 16.80 -19.64
CA GLY A 230 1.00 16.24 -20.07
C GLY A 230 0.93 14.72 -19.91
N ARG A 231 -0.29 14.19 -19.90
CA ARG A 231 -0.60 12.75 -19.93
C ARG A 231 -1.81 12.52 -20.83
N VAL A 232 -1.94 11.31 -21.37
CA VAL A 232 -3.11 10.88 -22.14
C VAL A 232 -4.33 10.77 -21.21
N THR A 233 -4.15 10.14 -20.05
CA THR A 233 -5.25 9.89 -19.08
C THR A 233 -5.22 10.82 -17.87
N GLY A 234 -4.21 11.68 -17.74
CA GLY A 234 -4.08 12.61 -16.62
C GLY A 234 -3.77 11.90 -15.30
N VAL A 235 -4.52 12.25 -14.25
CA VAL A 235 -4.37 11.69 -12.91
C VAL A 235 -5.55 10.76 -12.66
N VAL A 236 -5.27 9.46 -12.53
CA VAL A 236 -6.31 8.43 -12.34
C VAL A 236 -6.44 7.95 -10.89
N SER A 237 -5.50 8.31 -10.02
CA SER A 237 -5.70 8.15 -8.58
C SER A 237 -6.75 9.14 -8.11
N ARG A 238 -7.82 8.66 -7.45
CA ARG A 238 -8.83 9.52 -6.85
C ARG A 238 -8.22 10.43 -5.78
N GLY A 239 -7.42 9.86 -4.88
CA GLY A 239 -6.77 10.62 -3.80
C GLY A 239 -5.71 11.56 -4.34
N GLY A 240 -4.94 11.11 -5.33
CA GLY A 240 -4.01 11.97 -6.08
C GLY A 240 -4.73 13.14 -6.75
N SER A 241 -5.87 12.90 -7.39
CA SER A 241 -6.68 13.93 -8.05
C SER A 241 -7.20 14.99 -7.08
N PHE A 242 -7.63 14.57 -5.88
CA PHE A 242 -8.08 15.49 -4.84
C PHE A 242 -6.95 16.44 -4.41
N LEU A 243 -5.74 15.91 -4.20
CA LEU A 243 -4.59 16.71 -3.79
C LEU A 243 -4.03 17.58 -4.92
N VAL A 244 -4.01 17.09 -6.16
CA VAL A 244 -3.63 17.90 -7.32
C VAL A 244 -4.58 19.10 -7.45
N ALA A 245 -5.89 18.87 -7.37
CA ALA A 245 -6.88 19.94 -7.40
C ALA A 245 -6.72 20.91 -6.21
N TRP A 246 -6.50 20.39 -5.00
CA TRP A 246 -6.29 21.18 -3.80
C TRP A 246 -5.04 22.08 -3.90
N ILE A 247 -3.91 21.54 -4.35
CA ILE A 247 -2.65 22.27 -4.53
C ILE A 247 -2.82 23.41 -5.54
N LEU A 248 -3.46 23.13 -6.67
CA LEU A 248 -3.68 24.12 -7.73
C LEU A 248 -4.64 25.23 -7.29
N HIS A 249 -5.64 24.90 -6.48
CA HIS A 249 -6.62 25.86 -5.98
C HIS A 249 -6.04 26.76 -4.88
N ASN A 250 -5.37 26.17 -3.90
CA ASN A 250 -4.88 26.87 -2.72
C ASN A 250 -3.51 27.51 -2.92
N ASP A 251 -2.80 27.18 -4.01
CA ASP A 251 -1.41 27.57 -4.27
C ASP A 251 -0.50 27.28 -3.06
N GLN A 252 -0.65 26.09 -2.48
CA GLN A 252 0.04 25.64 -1.27
C GLN A 252 0.61 24.23 -1.45
N GLU A 253 1.56 23.87 -0.60
CA GLU A 253 2.10 22.51 -0.58
C GLU A 253 1.09 21.55 0.04
N ASN A 254 1.09 20.29 -0.43
CA ASN A 254 0.28 19.21 0.12
C ASN A 254 0.43 19.15 1.65
N PRO A 255 -0.66 19.26 2.43
CA PRO A 255 -0.60 19.16 3.89
C PRO A 255 -0.04 17.83 4.38
N LEU A 256 -0.35 16.72 3.69
CA LEU A 256 0.17 15.39 4.04
C LEU A 256 1.68 15.25 3.78
N TYR A 257 2.27 16.15 3.00
CA TYR A 257 3.73 16.21 2.78
C TYR A 257 4.39 17.22 3.72
N SER A 258 3.88 18.46 3.75
CA SER A 258 4.44 19.55 4.55
C SER A 258 4.29 19.33 6.06
N GLN A 259 3.26 18.62 6.50
CA GLN A 259 3.00 18.27 7.90
C GLN A 259 3.22 16.79 8.20
N PHE A 260 4.12 16.13 7.44
CA PHE A 260 4.35 14.69 7.56
C PHE A 260 4.74 14.23 8.98
N ASP A 261 5.39 15.09 9.78
CA ASP A 261 5.72 14.74 11.18
C ASP A 261 4.46 14.53 12.05
N GLN A 262 3.40 15.31 11.82
CA GLN A 262 2.12 15.09 12.52
C GLN A 262 1.46 13.79 12.08
N LEU A 263 1.56 13.45 10.79
CA LEU A 263 1.09 12.16 10.28
C LEU A 263 1.87 10.99 10.91
N LEU A 264 3.18 11.13 11.10
CA LEU A 264 4.00 10.13 11.80
C LEU A 264 3.61 10.00 13.28
N ASP A 265 3.29 11.11 13.96
CA ASP A 265 2.81 11.08 15.34
C ASP A 265 1.48 10.31 15.46
N ILE A 266 0.51 10.57 14.57
CA ILE A 266 -0.76 9.83 14.49
C ILE A 266 -0.49 8.34 14.23
N ALA A 267 0.35 8.04 13.22
CA ALA A 267 0.63 6.67 12.85
C ALA A 267 1.26 5.88 14.01
N ARG A 268 2.17 6.54 14.74
CA ARG A 268 2.85 5.97 15.89
C ARG A 268 1.93 5.80 17.10
N GLU A 269 1.01 6.73 17.35
CA GLU A 269 0.04 6.64 18.44
C GLU A 269 -0.85 5.39 18.33
N HIS A 270 -1.23 5.03 17.11
CA HIS A 270 -2.13 3.91 16.84
C HIS A 270 -1.42 2.63 16.34
N ASP A 271 -0.09 2.67 16.15
CA ASP A 271 0.76 1.63 15.52
C ASP A 271 0.40 1.29 14.07
N ILE A 272 -0.42 2.11 13.40
CA ILE A 272 -0.87 1.85 12.03
C ILE A 272 0.28 1.88 11.03
N THR A 273 0.19 1.04 10.00
CA THR A 273 1.13 1.05 8.89
C THR A 273 0.75 2.12 7.86
N LEU A 274 1.72 2.91 7.42
CA LEU A 274 1.50 3.85 6.31
C LEU A 274 1.67 3.12 4.97
N SER A 275 0.64 3.17 4.12
CA SER A 275 0.73 2.82 2.70
C SER A 275 0.95 4.11 1.91
N LEU A 276 2.18 4.36 1.47
CA LEU A 276 2.49 5.60 0.73
C LEU A 276 1.92 5.49 -0.69
N GLY A 277 0.83 6.21 -0.93
CA GLY A 277 0.00 6.11 -2.13
C GLY A 277 0.67 6.63 -3.40
N ASP A 278 0.33 6.01 -4.53
CA ASP A 278 0.83 6.31 -5.87
C ASP A 278 -0.11 7.26 -6.63
N GLY A 279 -0.25 8.49 -6.12
CA GLY A 279 -1.22 9.44 -6.65
C GLY A 279 -0.99 9.86 -8.10
N LEU A 280 0.23 9.73 -8.62
CA LEU A 280 0.61 9.92 -10.02
C LEU A 280 0.89 8.59 -10.72
N ARG A 281 0.26 7.48 -10.34
CA ARG A 281 0.32 6.26 -11.15
C ARG A 281 -0.22 6.47 -12.58
N PRO A 282 0.27 5.71 -13.57
CA PRO A 282 -0.25 5.71 -14.93
C PRO A 282 -1.63 5.04 -15.01
N GLY A 283 -2.56 5.69 -15.72
CA GLY A 283 -3.89 5.16 -16.03
C GLY A 283 -4.06 4.68 -17.47
N SER A 284 -2.97 4.66 -18.23
CA SER A 284 -2.88 4.03 -19.54
C SER A 284 -1.44 3.61 -19.78
N LEU A 285 -1.25 2.66 -20.70
CA LEU A 285 0.08 2.26 -21.15
C LEU A 285 0.90 3.43 -21.71
N ALA A 286 0.25 4.46 -22.27
CA ALA A 286 0.91 5.63 -22.84
C ALA A 286 1.55 6.54 -21.78
N ASP A 287 1.06 6.47 -20.53
CA ASP A 287 1.55 7.27 -19.40
C ASP A 287 2.53 6.48 -18.51
N ALA A 288 2.82 5.21 -18.86
CA ALA A 288 3.66 4.31 -18.10
C ALA A 288 5.10 4.82 -17.96
N THR A 289 5.67 4.63 -16.76
CA THR A 289 7.07 4.95 -16.42
C THR A 289 7.47 6.39 -16.77
N ASP A 290 6.50 7.32 -16.69
CA ASP A 290 6.73 8.71 -17.05
C ASP A 290 7.39 9.54 -15.93
N ARG A 291 7.70 10.80 -16.24
CA ARG A 291 8.47 11.64 -15.30
C ARG A 291 7.69 12.00 -14.04
N ALA A 292 6.35 12.04 -14.10
CA ALA A 292 5.49 12.32 -12.96
C ALA A 292 5.47 11.13 -11.98
N GLN A 293 5.27 9.91 -12.52
CA GLN A 293 5.33 8.68 -11.74
C GLN A 293 6.69 8.52 -11.06
N ILE A 294 7.78 8.66 -11.83
CA ILE A 294 9.14 8.49 -11.27
C ILE A 294 9.46 9.59 -10.25
N GLN A 295 9.00 10.82 -10.45
CA GLN A 295 9.21 11.87 -9.44
C GLN A 295 8.49 11.56 -8.13
N GLU A 296 7.24 11.10 -8.18
CA GLU A 296 6.52 10.69 -6.98
C GLU A 296 7.27 9.56 -6.28
N MET A 297 7.69 8.52 -6.99
CA MET A 297 8.46 7.40 -6.43
C MET A 297 9.72 7.85 -5.69
N LEU A 298 10.46 8.83 -6.22
CA LEU A 298 11.65 9.39 -5.56
C LEU A 298 11.29 10.07 -4.24
N ILE A 299 10.21 10.86 -4.22
CA ILE A 299 9.72 11.51 -3.00
C ILE A 299 9.28 10.46 -1.98
N LEU A 300 8.56 9.41 -2.41
CA LEU A 300 8.15 8.33 -1.50
C LEU A 300 9.36 7.61 -0.89
N GLY A 301 10.44 7.41 -1.65
CA GLY A 301 11.68 6.85 -1.12
C GLY A 301 12.28 7.66 0.04
N GLU A 302 12.23 8.99 -0.03
CA GLU A 302 12.65 9.86 1.08
C GLU A 302 11.71 9.74 2.30
N LEU A 303 10.41 9.63 2.06
CA LEU A 303 9.40 9.48 3.12
C LEU A 303 9.48 8.11 3.81
N VAL A 304 9.88 7.04 3.10
CA VAL A 304 10.14 5.72 3.71
C VAL A 304 11.18 5.81 4.81
N GLU A 305 12.29 6.53 4.57
CA GLU A 305 13.34 6.71 5.58
C GLU A 305 12.82 7.46 6.80
N ARG A 306 12.01 8.51 6.58
CA ARG A 306 11.38 9.27 7.67
C ARG A 306 10.43 8.40 8.50
N CYS A 307 9.65 7.52 7.87
CA CYS A 307 8.81 6.55 8.59
C CYS A 307 9.67 5.64 9.49
N TRP A 308 10.76 5.08 8.96
CA TRP A 308 11.63 4.20 9.73
C TRP A 308 12.31 4.92 10.90
N ASP A 309 12.77 6.17 10.70
CA ASP A 309 13.37 6.98 11.75
C ASP A 309 12.36 7.30 12.87
N ALA A 310 11.08 7.49 12.52
CA ALA A 310 9.99 7.66 13.47
C ALA A 310 9.47 6.36 14.09
N GLY A 311 9.98 5.19 13.68
CA GLY A 311 9.52 3.89 14.15
C GLY A 311 8.14 3.50 13.60
N VAL A 312 7.72 4.06 12.48
CA VAL A 312 6.46 3.75 11.80
C VAL A 312 6.70 2.71 10.70
N GLN A 313 5.87 1.67 10.64
CA GLN A 313 5.90 0.69 9.56
C GLN A 313 5.36 1.31 8.27
N VAL A 314 5.98 0.99 7.13
CA VAL A 314 5.64 1.60 5.85
C VAL A 314 5.75 0.60 4.71
N MET A 315 4.78 0.66 3.80
CA MET A 315 4.82 0.06 2.47
C MET A 315 4.56 1.14 1.41
N VAL A 316 4.91 0.87 0.16
CA VAL A 316 4.82 1.84 -0.94
C VAL A 316 3.89 1.29 -2.01
N GLU A 317 2.95 2.11 -2.47
CA GLU A 317 2.06 1.77 -3.57
C GLU A 317 2.73 2.00 -4.92
N GLY A 318 2.26 1.31 -5.95
CA GLY A 318 2.85 1.29 -7.28
C GLY A 318 1.85 1.05 -8.39
N PRO A 319 2.32 1.23 -9.64
CA PRO A 319 1.50 1.61 -10.77
C PRO A 319 0.36 0.68 -11.13
N GLY A 320 -0.60 1.28 -11.84
CA GLY A 320 -1.75 0.63 -12.45
C GLY A 320 -1.48 0.09 -13.85
N HIS A 321 -1.30 0.95 -14.86
CA HIS A 321 -1.17 0.51 -16.25
C HIS A 321 0.30 0.52 -16.71
N ILE A 322 0.88 -0.65 -17.01
CA ILE A 322 2.28 -0.78 -17.41
C ILE A 322 2.40 -1.85 -18.53
N PRO A 323 3.00 -1.55 -19.68
CA PRO A 323 3.24 -2.56 -20.71
C PRO A 323 4.26 -3.59 -20.21
N ILE A 324 4.06 -4.88 -20.54
CA ILE A 324 4.83 -6.02 -20.00
C ILE A 324 6.35 -5.79 -19.91
N HIS A 325 6.95 -5.24 -20.98
CA HIS A 325 8.39 -5.03 -21.07
C HIS A 325 8.98 -4.03 -20.06
N GLU A 326 8.15 -3.22 -19.40
CA GLU A 326 8.58 -2.21 -18.41
C GLU A 326 8.40 -2.66 -16.96
N ILE A 327 7.60 -3.70 -16.71
CA ILE A 327 7.20 -4.12 -15.34
C ILE A 327 8.42 -4.42 -14.46
N GLU A 328 9.33 -5.27 -14.95
CA GLU A 328 10.50 -5.68 -14.17
C GLU A 328 11.40 -4.48 -13.82
N ALA A 329 11.61 -3.57 -14.77
CA ALA A 329 12.40 -2.37 -14.54
C ALA A 329 11.75 -1.45 -13.51
N ASN A 330 10.42 -1.30 -13.57
CA ASN A 330 9.65 -0.47 -12.63
C ASN A 330 9.74 -1.02 -11.20
N VAL A 331 9.50 -2.31 -11.01
CA VAL A 331 9.59 -2.99 -9.70
C VAL A 331 11.01 -2.88 -9.13
N ARG A 332 12.03 -3.20 -9.93
CA ARG A 332 13.44 -3.11 -9.46
C ARG A 332 13.84 -1.68 -9.11
N MET A 333 13.36 -0.69 -9.86
CA MET A 333 13.59 0.72 -9.56
C MET A 333 12.95 1.10 -8.22
N GLN A 334 11.69 0.71 -7.99
CA GLN A 334 11.03 0.98 -6.71
C GLN A 334 11.77 0.32 -5.55
N LYS A 335 12.12 -0.96 -5.65
CA LYS A 335 12.82 -1.68 -4.56
C LYS A 335 14.17 -1.04 -4.25
N ALA A 336 14.86 -0.50 -5.25
CA ALA A 336 16.11 0.24 -5.06
C ALA A 336 15.89 1.61 -4.41
N VAL A 337 14.98 2.43 -4.95
CA VAL A 337 14.69 3.79 -4.48
C VAL A 337 14.11 3.79 -3.07
N CYS A 338 13.18 2.88 -2.79
CA CYS A 338 12.49 2.75 -1.51
C CYS A 338 13.20 1.77 -0.54
N LYS A 339 14.49 1.48 -0.78
CA LYS A 339 15.37 0.67 0.10
C LYS A 339 14.83 -0.71 0.50
N GLY A 340 14.02 -1.31 -0.37
CA GLY A 340 13.42 -2.63 -0.17
C GLY A 340 12.19 -2.64 0.73
N ALA A 341 11.56 -1.48 0.99
CA ALA A 341 10.23 -1.43 1.60
C ALA A 341 9.25 -2.33 0.81
N PRO A 342 8.25 -2.94 1.47
CA PRO A 342 7.25 -3.74 0.78
C PRO A 342 6.55 -2.95 -0.32
N PHE A 343 6.39 -3.59 -1.49
CA PHE A 343 5.82 -2.96 -2.67
C PHE A 343 4.43 -3.51 -2.98
N TYR A 344 3.46 -2.58 -3.04
CA TYR A 344 2.03 -2.85 -3.20
C TYR A 344 1.55 -2.33 -4.55
N VAL A 345 1.17 -3.20 -5.49
CA VAL A 345 0.85 -2.81 -6.87
C VAL A 345 -0.60 -3.11 -7.25
N LEU A 346 -1.23 -2.25 -8.06
CA LEU A 346 -2.59 -2.44 -8.58
C LEU A 346 -2.57 -3.13 -9.95
N GLY A 347 -2.79 -4.45 -10.00
CA GLY A 347 -2.51 -5.24 -11.20
C GLY A 347 -1.00 -5.52 -11.28
N PRO A 348 -0.23 -4.93 -12.23
CA PRO A 348 -0.61 -3.91 -13.22
C PRO A 348 -1.39 -4.42 -14.45
N ILE A 349 -2.21 -3.57 -15.04
CA ILE A 349 -2.91 -3.80 -16.31
C ILE A 349 -1.93 -3.67 -17.47
N VAL A 350 -1.84 -4.74 -18.27
CA VAL A 350 -0.85 -4.87 -19.36
C VAL A 350 -1.36 -4.46 -20.74
N THR A 351 -2.66 -4.17 -20.87
CA THR A 351 -3.27 -3.67 -22.10
C THR A 351 -4.57 -2.93 -21.79
N ASP A 352 -4.78 -1.78 -22.42
CA ASP A 352 -5.97 -0.92 -22.21
C ASP A 352 -7.19 -1.34 -23.05
N LEU A 353 -7.10 -2.46 -23.77
CA LEU A 353 -8.07 -2.85 -24.80
C LEU A 353 -9.15 -3.83 -24.31
N ALA A 354 -9.14 -4.24 -23.04
CA ALA A 354 -9.98 -5.33 -22.54
C ALA A 354 -10.85 -4.97 -21.31
N PRO A 355 -11.55 -3.83 -21.28
CA PRO A 355 -12.51 -3.54 -20.21
C PRO A 355 -13.55 -4.66 -20.13
N GLY A 356 -13.87 -5.10 -18.90
CA GLY A 356 -14.67 -6.31 -18.65
C GLY A 356 -13.81 -7.55 -18.35
N TYR A 357 -12.52 -7.49 -18.70
CA TYR A 357 -11.54 -8.57 -18.50
C TYR A 357 -10.27 -8.06 -17.81
N ASP A 358 -10.34 -6.91 -17.14
CA ASP A 358 -9.16 -6.29 -16.54
C ASP A 358 -8.59 -7.08 -15.34
N HIS A 359 -9.40 -7.95 -14.73
CA HIS A 359 -8.89 -8.98 -13.81
C HIS A 359 -7.86 -9.92 -14.48
N ILE A 360 -7.98 -10.21 -15.78
CA ILE A 360 -7.03 -11.04 -16.54
C ILE A 360 -5.80 -10.21 -16.92
N THR A 361 -6.01 -9.01 -17.46
CA THR A 361 -4.89 -8.13 -17.84
C THR A 361 -4.05 -7.76 -16.62
N GLY A 362 -4.71 -7.49 -15.50
CA GLY A 362 -4.13 -7.23 -14.18
C GLY A 362 -3.41 -8.46 -13.61
N ALA A 363 -3.96 -9.67 -13.73
CA ALA A 363 -3.30 -10.88 -13.25
C ALA A 363 -1.99 -11.19 -14.01
N ILE A 364 -1.95 -10.94 -15.32
CA ILE A 364 -0.71 -11.11 -16.12
C ILE A 364 0.38 -10.17 -15.61
N GLY A 365 0.06 -8.89 -15.44
CA GLY A 365 1.04 -7.93 -14.93
C GLY A 365 1.40 -8.17 -13.48
N GLY A 366 0.43 -8.54 -12.64
CA GLY A 366 0.63 -8.87 -11.23
C GLY A 366 1.55 -10.05 -11.01
N ALA A 367 1.44 -11.10 -11.83
CA ALA A 367 2.36 -12.24 -11.76
C ALA A 367 3.80 -11.83 -12.09
N LEU A 368 3.98 -10.99 -13.12
CA LEU A 368 5.29 -10.46 -13.51
C LEU A 368 5.86 -9.49 -12.47
N ALA A 369 5.01 -8.65 -11.88
CA ALA A 369 5.42 -7.70 -10.85
C ALA A 369 5.83 -8.44 -9.56
N ALA A 370 5.03 -9.42 -9.14
CA ALA A 370 5.33 -10.29 -8.00
C ALA A 370 6.62 -11.08 -8.22
N TRP A 371 6.80 -11.68 -9.40
CA TRP A 371 8.04 -12.37 -9.77
C TRP A 371 9.26 -11.44 -9.72
N ALA A 372 9.10 -10.18 -10.15
CA ALA A 372 10.16 -9.17 -10.12
C ALA A 372 10.45 -8.62 -8.71
N GLY A 373 9.59 -8.86 -7.72
CA GLY A 373 9.79 -8.49 -6.32
C GLY A 373 8.71 -7.61 -5.67
N ALA A 374 7.52 -7.48 -6.29
CA ALA A 374 6.35 -6.94 -5.59
C ALA A 374 5.87 -7.95 -4.54
N ASP A 375 5.50 -7.46 -3.36
CA ASP A 375 5.19 -8.30 -2.19
C ASP A 375 3.68 -8.44 -1.96
N TYR A 376 2.90 -7.54 -2.57
CA TYR A 376 1.50 -7.34 -2.29
C TYR A 376 0.78 -6.86 -3.55
N LEU A 377 -0.30 -7.56 -3.91
CA LEU A 377 -1.09 -7.26 -5.11
C LEU A 377 -2.47 -6.75 -4.70
N CYS A 378 -2.82 -5.55 -5.16
CA CYS A 378 -4.21 -5.12 -5.16
C CYS A 378 -4.89 -5.78 -6.34
N TYR A 379 -5.99 -6.45 -6.07
CA TYR A 379 -6.74 -7.10 -7.12
C TYR A 379 -7.30 -6.11 -8.14
N VAL A 380 -7.70 -6.63 -9.29
CA VAL A 380 -8.48 -5.92 -10.29
C VAL A 380 -9.71 -6.78 -10.57
N THR A 381 -10.90 -6.17 -10.57
CA THR A 381 -12.15 -6.90 -10.83
C THR A 381 -12.48 -6.89 -12.32
N PRO A 382 -13.37 -7.78 -12.80
CA PRO A 382 -13.93 -7.67 -14.16
C PRO A 382 -14.57 -6.31 -14.44
N THR A 383 -15.12 -5.66 -13.41
CA THR A 383 -15.81 -4.36 -13.53
C THR A 383 -14.89 -3.15 -13.50
N GLU A 384 -13.57 -3.32 -13.38
CA GLU A 384 -12.62 -2.20 -13.46
C GLU A 384 -12.87 -1.41 -14.76
N HIS A 385 -12.79 -0.08 -14.66
CA HIS A 385 -13.15 0.88 -15.73
C HIS A 385 -14.61 0.88 -16.21
N ILE A 386 -15.49 0.05 -15.63
CA ILE A 386 -16.90 -0.05 -16.02
C ILE A 386 -17.83 0.40 -14.89
N GLY A 387 -17.62 -0.08 -13.67
CA GLY A 387 -18.53 0.22 -12.56
C GLY A 387 -18.17 -0.47 -11.24
N LEU A 388 -19.06 -0.35 -10.27
CA LEU A 388 -18.88 -0.96 -8.95
C LEU A 388 -19.01 -2.49 -9.01
N PRO A 389 -18.07 -3.24 -8.42
CA PRO A 389 -18.11 -4.70 -8.43
C PRO A 389 -19.27 -5.23 -7.58
N GLY A 390 -19.94 -6.25 -8.10
CA GLY A 390 -20.79 -7.16 -7.34
C GLY A 390 -19.97 -8.23 -6.59
N VAL A 391 -20.67 -9.12 -5.89
CA VAL A 391 -20.04 -10.18 -5.08
C VAL A 391 -19.23 -11.16 -5.95
N GLU A 392 -19.76 -11.54 -7.11
CA GLU A 392 -19.05 -12.46 -8.01
C GLU A 392 -17.85 -11.79 -8.68
N ASP A 393 -17.93 -10.49 -9.02
CA ASP A 393 -16.79 -9.72 -9.54
C ASP A 393 -15.64 -9.65 -8.51
N VAL A 394 -15.97 -9.51 -7.22
CA VAL A 394 -15.00 -9.56 -6.13
C VAL A 394 -14.34 -10.94 -6.07
N ARG A 395 -15.13 -12.02 -6.10
CA ARG A 395 -14.61 -13.40 -6.10
C ARG A 395 -13.65 -13.63 -7.29
N GLU A 396 -14.04 -13.24 -8.50
CA GLU A 396 -13.22 -13.42 -9.70
C GLU A 396 -11.91 -12.61 -9.63
N GLY A 397 -11.97 -11.36 -9.18
CA GLY A 397 -10.77 -10.54 -9.00
C GLY A 397 -9.79 -11.13 -7.98
N VAL A 398 -10.31 -11.65 -6.84
CA VAL A 398 -9.48 -12.25 -5.80
C VAL A 398 -8.81 -13.52 -6.33
N VAL A 399 -9.58 -14.42 -6.96
CA VAL A 399 -9.02 -15.67 -7.53
C VAL A 399 -7.97 -15.37 -8.59
N ALA A 400 -8.22 -14.42 -9.50
CA ALA A 400 -7.26 -14.04 -10.54
C ALA A 400 -5.93 -13.55 -9.93
N SER A 401 -6.01 -12.75 -8.87
CA SER A 401 -4.83 -12.21 -8.18
C SER A 401 -4.11 -13.25 -7.32
N LEU A 402 -4.84 -14.19 -6.71
CA LEU A 402 -4.26 -15.35 -6.00
C LEU A 402 -3.51 -16.27 -6.97
N ILE A 403 -4.04 -16.49 -8.18
CA ILE A 403 -3.33 -17.23 -9.24
C ILE A 403 -2.02 -16.51 -9.58
N ALA A 404 -2.06 -15.18 -9.76
CA ALA A 404 -0.88 -14.38 -10.07
C ALA A 404 0.18 -14.43 -8.95
N ALA A 405 -0.24 -14.24 -7.71
CA ALA A 405 0.62 -14.35 -6.52
C ALA A 405 1.27 -15.74 -6.42
N HIS A 406 0.46 -16.79 -6.52
CA HIS A 406 0.93 -18.17 -6.42
C HIS A 406 1.89 -18.55 -7.56
N ALA A 407 1.61 -18.09 -8.79
CA ALA A 407 2.52 -18.30 -9.92
C ALA A 407 3.91 -17.71 -9.67
N ALA A 408 4.00 -16.54 -9.02
CA ALA A 408 5.28 -15.95 -8.61
C ALA A 408 5.92 -16.72 -7.44
N ASP A 409 5.13 -17.17 -6.47
CA ASP A 409 5.57 -17.95 -5.31
C ASP A 409 6.24 -19.28 -5.72
N LEU A 410 5.68 -19.97 -6.72
CA LEU A 410 6.26 -21.20 -7.27
C LEU A 410 7.68 -21.01 -7.82
N THR A 411 8.01 -19.83 -8.37
CA THR A 411 9.38 -19.54 -8.84
C THR A 411 10.40 -19.50 -7.70
N ARG A 412 9.93 -19.31 -6.47
CA ARG A 412 10.71 -19.32 -5.22
C ARG A 412 10.63 -20.67 -4.49
N GLY A 413 9.94 -21.65 -5.08
CA GLY A 413 9.73 -22.98 -4.51
C GLY A 413 8.70 -23.02 -3.38
N ILE A 414 7.93 -21.94 -3.17
CA ILE A 414 6.87 -21.89 -2.16
C ILE A 414 5.65 -22.66 -2.67
N ASP A 415 5.09 -23.53 -1.84
CA ASP A 415 3.88 -24.34 -2.09
C ASP A 415 3.95 -25.22 -3.36
N ALA A 416 5.15 -25.57 -3.83
CA ALA A 416 5.34 -26.45 -4.99
C ALA A 416 4.80 -27.88 -4.77
N ASP A 417 4.76 -28.34 -3.53
CA ASP A 417 4.15 -29.59 -3.10
C ASP A 417 2.62 -29.58 -3.26
N ARG A 418 1.97 -28.43 -3.07
CA ARG A 418 0.53 -28.26 -3.33
C ARG A 418 0.21 -28.43 -4.81
N ASP A 419 1.02 -27.84 -5.70
CA ASP A 419 0.88 -28.02 -7.16
C ASP A 419 1.12 -29.45 -7.59
N LEU A 420 2.13 -30.11 -7.01
CA LEU A 420 2.38 -31.52 -7.25
C LEU A 420 1.19 -32.38 -6.80
N ALA A 421 0.64 -32.14 -5.62
CA ALA A 421 -0.54 -32.86 -5.12
C ALA A 421 -1.76 -32.68 -6.05
N MET A 422 -1.94 -31.49 -6.63
CA MET A 422 -2.99 -31.25 -7.63
C MET A 422 -2.72 -32.05 -8.91
N ALA A 423 -1.47 -32.14 -9.37
CA ALA A 423 -1.11 -32.94 -10.54
C ALA A 423 -1.30 -34.45 -10.30
N GLU A 424 -0.97 -34.93 -9.11
CA GLU A 424 -1.19 -36.32 -8.68
C GLU A 424 -2.70 -36.65 -8.63
N ALA A 425 -3.50 -35.76 -8.04
CA ALA A 425 -4.96 -35.90 -8.01
C ALA A 425 -5.56 -35.92 -9.43
N ARG A 426 -5.10 -35.05 -10.34
CA ARG A 426 -5.50 -35.06 -11.76
C ARG A 426 -5.15 -36.38 -12.43
N LYS A 427 -3.94 -36.90 -12.21
CA LYS A 427 -3.50 -38.19 -12.77
C LYS A 427 -4.43 -39.32 -12.32
N ALA A 428 -4.78 -39.34 -11.02
CA ALA A 428 -5.65 -40.34 -10.42
C ALA A 428 -7.15 -40.14 -10.71
N LEU A 429 -7.53 -39.07 -11.42
CA LEU A 429 -8.92 -38.64 -11.60
C LEU A 429 -9.68 -38.46 -10.27
N ASP A 430 -8.96 -38.09 -9.21
CA ASP A 430 -9.52 -37.82 -7.89
C ASP A 430 -10.13 -36.42 -7.85
N TRP A 431 -11.39 -36.33 -8.28
CA TRP A 431 -12.12 -35.07 -8.40
C TRP A 431 -12.28 -34.36 -7.06
N ASP A 432 -12.62 -35.08 -6.00
CA ASP A 432 -12.78 -34.48 -4.67
C ASP A 432 -11.47 -33.88 -4.18
N ARG A 433 -10.35 -34.60 -4.33
CA ARG A 433 -9.04 -34.07 -3.97
C ARG A 433 -8.67 -32.85 -4.82
N MET A 434 -8.96 -32.86 -6.12
CA MET A 434 -8.76 -31.70 -6.98
C MET A 434 -9.57 -30.48 -6.49
N PHE A 435 -10.84 -30.67 -6.12
CA PHE A 435 -11.69 -29.59 -5.62
C PHE A 435 -11.21 -29.05 -4.28
N ASP A 436 -10.77 -29.90 -3.37
CA ASP A 436 -10.27 -29.50 -2.05
C ASP A 436 -8.93 -28.75 -2.16
N LEU A 437 -8.09 -29.08 -3.15
CA LEU A 437 -6.82 -28.40 -3.39
C LEU A 437 -6.96 -27.08 -4.15
N SER A 438 -8.05 -26.89 -4.90
CA SER A 438 -8.26 -25.73 -5.77
C SER A 438 -8.38 -24.41 -4.99
N LEU A 439 -8.05 -23.29 -5.63
CA LEU A 439 -8.20 -21.96 -5.03
C LEU A 439 -9.68 -21.56 -4.85
N ASP A 440 -10.58 -22.08 -5.69
CA ASP A 440 -12.03 -21.89 -5.57
C ASP A 440 -12.75 -23.23 -5.78
N SER A 441 -12.89 -23.98 -4.68
CA SER A 441 -13.56 -25.29 -4.65
C SER A 441 -15.01 -25.20 -5.12
N ARG A 442 -15.71 -24.11 -4.76
CA ARG A 442 -17.11 -23.89 -5.15
C ARG A 442 -17.23 -23.84 -6.67
N LYS A 443 -16.46 -22.96 -7.33
CA LYS A 443 -16.52 -22.79 -8.79
C LYS A 443 -16.12 -24.07 -9.53
N ALA A 444 -15.08 -24.77 -9.04
CA ALA A 444 -14.64 -26.03 -9.65
C ALA A 444 -15.72 -27.13 -9.59
N ARG A 445 -16.40 -27.28 -8.45
CA ARG A 445 -17.50 -28.23 -8.27
C ARG A 445 -18.72 -27.87 -9.11
N GLU A 446 -19.11 -26.60 -9.15
CA GLU A 446 -20.22 -26.10 -9.98
C GLU A 446 -19.96 -26.37 -11.48
N MET A 447 -18.74 -26.10 -11.97
CA MET A 447 -18.35 -26.38 -13.36
C MET A 447 -18.34 -27.88 -13.67
N ARG A 448 -17.85 -28.72 -12.75
CA ARG A 448 -17.88 -30.18 -12.91
C ARG A 448 -19.32 -30.66 -13.09
N ALA A 449 -20.21 -30.27 -12.18
CA ALA A 449 -21.61 -30.69 -12.18
C ALA A 449 -22.34 -30.24 -13.46
N ALA A 450 -22.07 -29.01 -13.92
CA ALA A 450 -22.67 -28.51 -15.16
C ALA A 450 -22.20 -29.26 -16.40
N CYS A 451 -20.94 -29.67 -16.46
CA CYS A 451 -20.35 -30.31 -17.63
C CYS A 451 -20.42 -31.85 -17.63
N ASN A 452 -20.66 -32.49 -16.48
CA ASN A 452 -20.59 -33.96 -16.29
C ASN A 452 -21.79 -34.45 -15.48
N PRO A 453 -23.03 -34.39 -16.03
CA PRO A 453 -24.23 -34.72 -15.28
C PRO A 453 -24.38 -36.21 -14.94
N GLU A 454 -23.66 -37.10 -15.62
CA GLU A 454 -23.79 -38.56 -15.47
C GLU A 454 -22.73 -39.20 -14.53
N GLU A 455 -22.03 -38.41 -13.70
CA GLU A 455 -20.99 -38.89 -12.75
C GLU A 455 -19.99 -39.91 -13.35
N GLU A 456 -19.41 -39.58 -14.51
CA GLU A 456 -18.33 -40.37 -15.11
C GLU A 456 -16.98 -40.17 -14.39
N ASP A 457 -16.09 -41.16 -14.43
CA ASP A 457 -14.72 -41.02 -13.89
C ASP A 457 -13.89 -39.95 -14.63
N ALA A 458 -14.08 -39.85 -15.96
CA ALA A 458 -13.38 -38.90 -16.81
C ALA A 458 -14.13 -37.56 -16.91
N CYS A 459 -13.53 -36.54 -17.55
CA CYS A 459 -14.26 -35.34 -17.91
C CYS A 459 -14.89 -35.45 -19.31
N SER A 460 -15.98 -34.73 -19.50
CA SER A 460 -16.76 -34.69 -20.75
C SER A 460 -16.01 -34.15 -21.96
N MET A 461 -14.83 -33.53 -21.77
CA MET A 461 -13.97 -33.11 -22.88
C MET A 461 -13.45 -34.31 -23.68
N CYS A 462 -13.10 -35.41 -23.02
CA CYS A 462 -12.55 -36.61 -23.68
C CYS A 462 -13.38 -37.86 -23.44
N GLY A 463 -14.18 -37.90 -22.37
CA GLY A 463 -14.97 -39.05 -21.94
C GLY A 463 -14.12 -40.31 -21.95
N ASP A 464 -14.54 -41.28 -22.75
CA ASP A 464 -13.87 -42.57 -22.81
C ASP A 464 -12.43 -42.55 -23.35
N LEU A 465 -12.09 -41.50 -24.10
CA LEU A 465 -10.77 -41.28 -24.69
C LEU A 465 -9.84 -40.48 -23.77
N CYS A 466 -10.11 -40.46 -22.46
CA CYS A 466 -9.24 -39.82 -21.49
C CYS A 466 -7.82 -40.37 -21.57
N ALA A 467 -6.86 -39.51 -21.92
CA ALA A 467 -5.47 -39.89 -22.12
C ALA A 467 -4.83 -40.51 -20.87
N LEU A 468 -5.13 -39.97 -19.67
CA LEU A 468 -4.59 -40.46 -18.41
C LEU A 468 -5.07 -41.90 -18.14
N ARG A 469 -6.39 -42.13 -18.23
CA ARG A 469 -7.02 -43.44 -18.06
C ARG A 469 -6.52 -44.47 -19.07
N MET A 470 -6.44 -44.08 -20.34
CA MET A 470 -5.98 -44.97 -21.42
C MET A 470 -4.54 -45.45 -21.21
N VAL A 471 -3.64 -44.52 -20.84
CA VAL A 471 -2.22 -44.86 -20.63
C VAL A 471 -2.06 -45.69 -19.35
N GLU A 472 -2.75 -45.37 -18.28
CA GLU A 472 -2.72 -46.14 -17.02
C GLU A 472 -3.18 -47.59 -17.24
N GLN A 473 -4.34 -47.80 -17.88
CA GLN A 473 -4.83 -49.14 -18.23
C GLN A 473 -3.85 -49.92 -19.14
N ALA A 474 -3.13 -49.23 -20.03
CA ALA A 474 -2.15 -49.86 -20.91
C ALA A 474 -0.84 -50.23 -20.18
N LEU A 475 -0.46 -49.48 -19.15
CA LEU A 475 0.72 -49.74 -18.34
C LEU A 475 0.44 -50.87 -17.32
N ASP A 476 -0.73 -50.87 -16.70
CA ASP A 476 -1.13 -51.91 -15.72
C ASP A 476 -1.23 -53.31 -16.37
N ARG A 477 -1.69 -53.38 -17.63
CA ARG A 477 -1.73 -54.64 -18.41
C ARG A 477 -0.37 -55.28 -18.71
N LYS A 478 0.75 -54.62 -18.38
CA LYS A 478 2.10 -55.20 -18.48
C LYS A 478 2.61 -55.78 -17.16
N GLY A 479 1.83 -55.67 -16.08
CA GLY A 479 2.16 -56.18 -14.74
C GLY A 479 1.57 -57.56 -14.42
N ASP A 480 0.59 -58.04 -15.21
CA ASP A 480 0.07 -59.42 -15.22
C ASP A 480 0.73 -60.24 -16.34
#